data_AF-A0A6J7VRG5-F1
#
_entry.id   AF-A0A6J7VRG5-F1
#
_cell.length_a   1.000
_cell.length_b   1.000
_cell.length_c   1.000
_cell.angle_alpha   90.00
_cell.angle_beta   90.00
_cell.angle_gamma   90.00
#
_symmetry.space_group_name_H-M   'P 1'
#
loop_
_entity.id
_entity.type
_entity.pdbx_description
1 polymer ?
#
loop_
_entity_poly.entity_id
_entity_poly.type
_entity_poly.pdbx_seq_one_letter_code
_entity_poly.pdbx_strand_id
1 'polypeptide(L)' 'MDVVDCFVNSKLVGKVVDEAIDIGAKAVWLQLDVIDHEAVARAIDAGLIAIMDRCPAIEYRKK' A
#
# COMPACT_ATOMS: atom_id res chain seq x y z
N MET A 1 -13.69 4.39 0.93
CA MET A 1 -12.64 3.99 -0.05
C MET A 1 -12.34 2.52 0.18
N ASP A 2 -12.17 1.74 -0.89
CA ASP A 2 -11.85 0.31 -0.74
C ASP A 2 -10.34 0.07 -0.74
N VAL A 3 -9.60 0.66 -1.70
CA VAL A 3 -8.15 0.48 -1.83
C VAL A 3 -7.48 1.84 -2.05
N VAL A 4 -6.37 2.09 -1.36
CA VAL A 4 -5.48 3.25 -1.61
C VAL A 4 -4.26 2.76 -2.37
N ASP A 5 -4.14 3.20 -3.63
CA ASP A 5 -3.02 2.85 -4.51
C ASP A 5 -1.94 3.94 -4.47
N CYS A 6 -0.71 3.56 -4.11
CA CYS A 6 0.38 4.47 -3.77
C CYS A 6 1.38 4.60 -4.92
N PHE A 7 1.31 5.71 -5.66
CA PHE A 7 2.27 6.13 -6.70
C PHE A 7 3.22 7.21 -6.19
N VAL A 8 3.82 6.99 -5.02
CA VAL A 8 4.70 7.96 -4.37
C VAL A 8 6.03 7.30 -4.00
N ASN A 9 7.10 8.08 -3.86
CA ASN A 9 8.39 7.57 -3.42
C ASN A 9 8.30 6.88 -2.05
N SER A 10 9.07 5.81 -1.86
CA SER A 10 9.18 5.05 -0.62
C SER A 10 9.41 5.90 0.63
N LYS A 11 10.14 7.02 0.53
CA LYS A 11 10.40 7.93 1.66
C LYS A 11 9.17 8.73 2.11
N LEU A 12 8.13 8.79 1.28
CA LEU A 12 6.91 9.57 1.53
C LEU A 12 5.70 8.68 1.75
N VAL A 13 5.75 7.40 1.33
CA VAL A 13 4.60 6.50 1.37
C VAL A 13 4.10 6.22 2.77
N GLY A 14 4.98 6.27 3.78
CA GLY A 14 4.59 6.10 5.18
C GLY A 14 3.45 7.02 5.61
N LYS A 15 3.48 8.30 5.21
CA LYS A 15 2.40 9.24 5.54
C LYS A 15 1.08 8.91 4.84
N VAL A 16 1.17 8.45 3.59
CA VAL A 16 -0.02 8.03 2.82
C VAL A 16 -0.66 6.81 3.46
N VAL A 17 0.14 5.88 3.98
CA VAL A 17 -0.34 4.71 4.69
C VAL A 17 -1.02 5.11 6.01
N ASP A 18 -0.44 6.04 6.76
CA ASP A 18 -1.04 6.54 8.01
C ASP A 18 -2.40 7.22 7.72
N GLU A 19 -2.47 8.06 6.69
CA GLU A 19 -3.74 8.67 6.23
C GLU A 19 -4.77 7.61 5.78
N ALA A 20 -4.32 6.53 5.12
CA ALA A 20 -5.19 5.43 4.70
C ALA A 20 -5.79 4.66 5.89
N ILE A 21 -5.02 4.50 6.96
CA ILE A 21 -5.48 3.94 8.23
C ILE A 21 -6.55 4.84 8.85
N ASP A 22 -6.27 6.15 8.95
CA ASP A 22 -7.16 7.12 9.61
C ASP A 22 -8.54 7.21 8.93
N ILE A 23 -8.61 7.10 7.61
CA ILE A 23 -9.88 7.12 6.86
C ILE A 23 -10.60 5.76 6.85
N GLY A 24 -10.01 4.72 7.46
CA GLY A 24 -10.56 3.37 7.48
C GLY A 24 -10.61 2.71 6.09
N ALA A 25 -9.55 2.87 5.28
CA ALA A 25 -9.43 2.12 4.04
C ALA A 25 -9.42 0.60 4.32
N LYS A 26 -9.80 -0.24 3.35
CA LYS A 26 -9.73 -1.70 3.51
C LYS A 26 -8.36 -2.26 3.10
N ALA A 27 -7.67 -1.58 2.19
CA ALA A 27 -6.38 -2.01 1.69
C ALA A 27 -5.48 -0.84 1.27
N VAL A 28 -4.17 -1.05 1.35
CA VAL A 28 -3.13 -0.21 0.74
C VAL A 28 -2.33 -1.03 -0.25
N TRP A 29 -2.05 -0.44 -1.42
CA TRP A 29 -1.21 -1.04 -2.44
C TRP A 29 -0.02 -0.13 -2.74
N LEU A 30 1.18 -0.60 -2.43
CA LEU A 30 2.43 0.05 -2.77
C LEU A 30 2.93 -0.53 -4.09
N GLN A 31 3.04 0.33 -5.11
CA GLN A 31 3.48 -0.05 -6.45
C GLN A 31 4.92 -0.57 -6.47
N LEU A 32 5.38 -1.02 -7.64
CA LEU A 32 6.76 -1.48 -7.83
C LEU A 32 7.79 -0.45 -7.36
N ASP A 33 8.84 -0.96 -6.72
CA ASP A 33 9.93 -0.17 -6.13
C ASP A 33 9.50 0.82 -5.03
N VAL A 34 8.21 0.84 -4.65
CA VAL A 34 7.71 1.56 -3.46
C VAL A 34 7.75 0.60 -2.29
N ILE A 35 8.81 0.70 -1.49
CA ILE A 35 9.12 -0.25 -0.42
C ILE A 35 9.25 0.49 0.91
N ASP A 36 8.33 0.22 1.82
CA ASP A 36 8.38 0.71 3.21
C ASP A 36 7.78 -0.36 4.13
N HIS A 37 8.66 -1.17 4.72
CA HIS A 37 8.26 -2.27 5.59
C HIS A 37 7.59 -1.81 6.88
N GLU A 38 8.00 -0.65 7.41
CA GLU A 38 7.41 -0.12 8.64
C GLU A 38 5.99 0.39 8.38
N ALA A 39 5.77 1.06 7.26
CA ALA A 39 4.44 1.49 6.85
C ALA A 39 3.51 0.30 6.62
N VAL A 40 3.97 -0.73 5.90
CA VAL A 40 3.20 -1.96 5.68
C VAL A 40 2.85 -2.66 7.00
N ALA A 41 3.79 -2.72 7.95
CA ALA A 41 3.52 -3.28 9.27
C ALA A 41 2.40 -2.51 10.00
N ARG A 42 2.46 -1.16 10.01
CA ARG A 42 1.40 -0.33 10.60
C ARG A 42 0.04 -0.56 9.95
N ALA A 43 -0.02 -0.69 8.63
CA ALA A 43 -1.26 -0.98 7.92
C ALA A 43 -1.86 -2.34 8.34
N ILE A 44 -1.03 -3.38 8.43
CA ILE A 44 -1.47 -4.72 8.83
C ILE A 44 -1.96 -4.72 10.29
N ASP A 45 -1.23 -4.07 11.19
CA ASP A 45 -1.59 -3.96 12.60
C ASP A 45 -2.92 -3.21 12.79
N ALA A 46 -3.21 -2.24 11.91
CA ALA A 46 -4.48 -1.53 11.84
C ALA A 46 -5.62 -2.33 11.16
N GLY A 47 -5.33 -3.54 10.66
CA GLY A 47 -6.31 -4.43 10.04
C GLY A 47 -6.53 -4.21 8.53
N LEU A 48 -5.66 -3.44 7.87
CA LEU A 48 -5.70 -3.24 6.42
C LEU A 48 -4.99 -4.39 5.70
N ILE A 49 -5.48 -4.73 4.50
CA ILE A 49 -4.73 -5.57 3.57
C ILE A 49 -3.60 -4.72 2.97
N ALA A 50 -2.34 -5.11 3.18
CA ALA A 50 -1.20 -4.38 2.65
C ALA A 50 -0.46 -5.19 1.58
N ILE A 51 -0.31 -4.60 0.40
CA ILE A 51 0.42 -5.16 -0.74
C ILE A 51 1.57 -4.22 -1.06
N MET A 52 2.76 -4.77 -1.31
CA MET A 52 3.97 -3.98 -1.55
C MET A 52 4.84 -4.59 -2.63
N ASP A 53 5.51 -3.72 -3.40
CA ASP A 53 6.43 -4.09 -4.47
C ASP A 53 5.77 -5.02 -5.49
N ARG A 54 4.55 -4.64 -5.91
CA ARG A 54 3.76 -5.36 -6.90
C ARG A 54 3.10 -4.38 -7.85
N CYS A 55 2.98 -4.77 -9.12
CA CYS A 55 2.16 -4.04 -10.09
C CYS A 55 1.00 -4.93 -10.55
N PRO A 56 -0.26 -4.50 -10.33
CA PRO A 56 -1.44 -5.25 -10.78
C PRO A 56 -1.39 -5.55 -12.28
N ALA A 57 -0.90 -4.61 -13.10
CA ALA A 57 -0.87 -4.74 -14.56
C ALA A 57 0.17 -5.77 -15.07
N ILE A 58 1.18 -6.12 -14.26
CA ILE A 58 2.13 -7.20 -14.57
C ILE A 58 1.57 -8.53 -14.09
N GLU A 59 1.05 -8.59 -12.86
CA GLU A 59 0.50 -9.83 -12.30
C GLU A 59 -0.74 -10.31 -13.06
N TYR A 60 -1.62 -9.41 -13.46
CA TYR A 60 -2.85 -9.74 -14.21
C TYR A 60 -2.56 -10.24 -15.64
N ARG A 61 -1.42 -9.83 -16.23
CA ARG A 61 -1.00 -10.26 -17.58
C ARG A 61 -0.30 -11.62 -17.61
N LYS A 62 0.09 -12.18 -16.46
CA LYS A 62 0.74 -13.50 -16.36
C LYS A 62 -0.26 -14.66 -16.24
N LYS A 63 -1.57 -14.40 -16.25
CA LYS A 63 -2.63 -15.39 -16.37
C LYS A 63 -3.10 -15.51 -17.81
#